data_AF-A0AAU6QH20-F1
#
_entry.id   AF-A0AAU6QH20-F1
#
_cell.length_a   1.000
_cell.length_b   1.000
_cell.length_c   1.000
_cell.angle_alpha   90.00
_cell.angle_beta   90.00
_cell.angle_gamma   90.00
#
_symmetry.space_group_name_H-M   'P 1'
#
loop_
_entity.id
_entity.type
_entity.pdbx_description
1 polymer ?
#
loop_
_entity_poly.entity_id
_entity_poly.type
_entity_poly.pdbx_seq_one_letter_code
_entity_poly.pdbx_strand_id
1 'polypeptide(L)'
;MTSRRSKIINPESCRAGGTRTALVCAAFMLGACVQPWQGFHAGEPETSVIARLGPPREVYNLPDSSKRLMWPTQPMGEVTTAADIDAKGKVISVRQVLQPSEFYRAEPGKWTKQDVLVNFGRPEETAYFPLMKREVWSYRYLEDNVWYLLFHFYFDDAGVLRSTQKSPDPLHEHNDNDRPF
;
A
#
# COMPACT_ATOMS: atom_id res chain seq x y z
N MET A 1 31.73 -36.40 69.62
CA MET A 1 33.17 -36.30 69.93
C MET A 1 33.87 -35.68 68.72
N THR A 2 34.80 -34.73 68.93
CA THR A 2 35.42 -33.80 67.95
C THR A 2 34.47 -32.65 67.54
N SER A 3 34.61 -31.38 67.92
CA SER A 3 35.75 -30.51 68.31
C SER A 3 36.85 -30.47 67.26
N ARG A 4 36.82 -29.45 66.41
CA ARG A 4 38.03 -28.86 65.83
C ARG A 4 37.86 -27.35 65.67
N ARG A 5 38.82 -26.65 66.28
CA ARG A 5 39.03 -25.21 66.40
C ARG A 5 39.36 -24.55 65.06
N SER A 6 39.34 -23.20 65.14
CA SER A 6 40.21 -22.22 64.47
C SER A 6 39.47 -21.42 63.41
N LYS A 7 39.67 -20.11 63.25
CA LYS A 7 40.33 -19.02 64.00
C LYS A 7 40.08 -17.81 63.09
N ILE A 8 39.66 -16.65 63.63
CA ILE A 8 40.06 -15.27 63.25
C ILE A 8 39.72 -14.91 61.75
N ILE A 9 39.26 -13.74 61.30
CA ILE A 9 39.64 -12.34 61.52
C ILE A 9 38.59 -11.53 60.73
N ASN A 10 38.02 -10.47 61.31
CA ASN A 10 37.41 -9.41 60.50
C ASN A 10 38.54 -8.68 59.75
N PRO A 11 38.26 -8.17 58.54
CA PRO A 11 38.37 -6.72 58.41
C PRO A 11 37.25 -6.07 57.57
N GLU A 12 36.92 -4.86 58.01
CA GLU A 12 36.80 -3.66 57.17
C GLU A 12 35.58 -3.47 56.25
N SER A 13 34.63 -2.75 56.85
CA SER A 13 33.85 -1.66 56.25
C SER A 13 34.40 -1.07 54.94
N CYS A 14 33.55 -1.05 53.91
CA CYS A 14 33.60 -0.04 52.86
C CYS A 14 32.17 0.43 52.49
N ARG A 15 31.83 1.59 53.08
CA ARG A 15 31.26 2.79 52.46
C ARG A 15 30.12 2.69 51.42
N ALA A 16 29.11 3.49 51.77
CA ALA A 16 28.38 4.46 50.91
C ALA A 16 27.36 3.89 49.92
N GLY A 17 26.10 3.88 50.39
CA GLY A 17 24.93 3.81 49.52
C GLY A 17 24.65 5.12 48.80
N GLY A 18 23.91 5.01 47.69
CA GLY A 18 23.26 6.16 47.06
C GLY A 18 23.15 6.14 45.54
N THR A 19 22.80 5.01 44.93
CA THR A 19 22.48 4.95 43.49
C THR A 19 21.16 5.65 43.22
N ARG A 20 21.19 6.89 42.73
CA ARG A 20 20.02 7.54 42.09
C ARG A 20 20.07 7.27 40.60
N THR A 21 19.62 6.08 40.18
CA THR A 21 19.42 5.76 38.78
C THR A 21 18.13 6.43 38.32
N ALA A 22 18.24 7.57 37.64
CA ALA A 22 17.11 8.21 36.98
C ALA A 22 16.71 7.36 35.76
N LEU A 23 15.58 6.66 35.88
CA LEU A 23 14.96 5.94 34.78
C LEU A 23 14.29 6.97 33.85
N VAL A 24 14.98 7.41 32.81
CA VAL A 24 14.38 8.23 31.74
C VAL A 24 13.61 7.28 30.82
N CYS A 25 12.30 7.19 31.02
CA CYS A 25 11.38 6.56 30.08
C CYS A 25 11.35 7.38 28.78
N ALA A 26 12.20 7.02 27.82
CA ALA A 26 12.10 7.53 26.46
C ALA A 26 10.83 6.96 25.81
N ALA A 27 9.78 7.78 25.74
CA ALA A 27 8.56 7.46 25.03
C ALA A 27 8.86 7.40 23.52
N PHE A 28 8.86 6.19 22.96
CA PHE A 28 8.87 5.96 21.52
C PHE A 28 7.55 6.46 20.93
N MET A 29 7.57 7.67 20.36
CA MET A 29 6.51 8.14 19.46
C MET A 29 6.68 7.39 18.12
N LEU A 30 6.10 6.19 18.02
CA LEU A 30 5.87 5.54 16.73
C LEU A 30 4.79 6.35 16.01
N GLY A 31 5.19 7.31 15.18
CA GLY A 31 4.30 7.96 14.24
C GLY A 31 3.83 6.95 13.21
N ALA A 32 2.69 6.33 13.45
CA ALA A 32 2.03 5.52 12.43
C ALA A 32 1.56 6.48 11.31
N CYS A 33 2.13 6.36 10.12
CA CYS A 33 1.64 7.07 8.94
C CYS A 33 0.21 6.62 8.65
N VAL A 34 -0.78 7.40 9.09
CA VAL A 34 -2.18 7.20 8.69
C VAL A 34 -2.30 7.59 7.22
N GLN A 35 -2.68 6.62 6.41
CA GLN A 35 -2.92 6.85 4.99
C GLN A 35 -4.20 7.68 4.81
N PRO A 36 -4.27 8.59 3.82
CA PRO A 36 -5.41 9.49 3.66
C PRO A 36 -6.73 8.77 3.36
N TRP A 37 -6.68 7.56 2.79
CA TRP A 37 -7.85 6.70 2.53
C TRP A 37 -8.29 5.84 3.71
N GLN A 38 -7.59 5.90 4.85
CA GLN A 38 -7.95 5.18 6.07
C GLN A 38 -8.88 6.01 6.98
N GLY A 39 -9.70 5.32 7.78
CA GLY A 39 -10.57 5.94 8.78
C GLY A 39 -11.93 6.40 8.23
N PHE A 40 -12.35 5.88 7.09
CA PHE A 40 -13.74 6.01 6.62
C PHE A 40 -14.56 4.81 7.09
N HIS A 41 -15.80 5.08 7.48
CA HIS A 41 -16.75 4.06 7.90
C HIS A 41 -17.89 3.90 6.88
N ALA A 42 -18.37 2.67 6.72
CA ALA A 42 -19.54 2.41 5.91
C ALA A 42 -20.77 3.18 6.46
N GLY A 43 -21.56 3.78 5.57
CA GLY A 43 -22.73 4.60 5.91
C GLY A 43 -22.45 6.12 6.04
N GLU A 44 -21.19 6.52 6.02
CA GLU A 44 -20.81 7.95 5.91
C GLU A 44 -21.34 8.56 4.61
N PRO A 45 -21.65 9.85 4.57
CA PRO A 45 -22.04 10.49 3.32
C PRO A 45 -20.83 10.63 2.38
N GLU A 46 -21.07 10.49 1.08
CA GLU A 46 -20.07 10.73 0.02
C GLU A 46 -19.33 12.07 0.18
N THR A 47 -20.04 13.10 0.65
CA THR A 47 -19.49 14.43 0.90
C THR A 47 -18.34 14.41 1.92
N SER A 48 -18.33 13.49 2.88
CA SER A 48 -17.22 13.34 3.84
C SER A 48 -15.94 12.88 3.15
N VAL A 49 -16.05 11.94 2.20
CA VAL A 49 -14.90 11.45 1.43
C VAL A 49 -14.37 12.55 0.53
N ILE A 50 -15.26 13.24 -0.19
CA ILE A 50 -14.89 14.35 -1.07
C ILE A 50 -14.29 15.52 -0.28
N ALA A 51 -14.81 15.82 0.92
CA ALA A 51 -14.26 16.88 1.76
C ALA A 51 -12.82 16.59 2.20
N ARG A 52 -12.45 15.32 2.38
CA ARG A 52 -11.11 14.91 2.81
C ARG A 52 -10.13 14.67 1.66
N LEU A 53 -10.59 14.03 0.57
CA LEU A 53 -9.74 13.64 -0.57
C LEU A 53 -9.80 14.66 -1.74
N GLY A 54 -10.70 15.62 -1.69
CA GLY A 54 -11.00 16.53 -2.79
C GLY A 54 -11.94 15.92 -3.83
N PRO A 55 -12.20 16.64 -4.94
CA PRO A 55 -13.04 16.13 -6.02
C PRO A 55 -12.40 14.89 -6.67
N PRO A 56 -13.17 13.84 -6.97
CA PRO A 56 -12.66 12.67 -7.66
C PRO A 56 -12.25 13.02 -9.10
N ARG A 57 -11.21 12.37 -9.63
CA ARG A 57 -10.79 12.56 -11.03
C ARG A 57 -11.47 11.60 -11.99
N GLU A 58 -11.94 10.48 -11.47
CA GLU A 58 -12.63 9.44 -12.23
C GLU A 58 -13.85 8.95 -11.46
N VAL A 59 -14.92 8.68 -12.20
CA VAL A 59 -16.19 8.17 -11.67
C VAL A 59 -16.67 7.06 -12.59
N TYR A 60 -16.92 5.88 -12.01
CA TYR A 60 -17.40 4.71 -12.72
C TYR A 60 -18.73 4.25 -12.13
N ASN A 61 -19.68 3.88 -12.98
CA ASN A 61 -20.92 3.24 -12.53
C ASN A 61 -20.69 1.75 -12.35
N LEU A 62 -21.20 1.20 -11.26
CA LEU A 62 -21.13 -0.23 -10.94
C LEU A 62 -22.50 -0.90 -11.23
N PRO A 63 -22.53 -2.24 -11.43
CA PRO A 63 -23.75 -2.95 -11.83
C PRO A 63 -24.93 -2.86 -10.84
N ASP A 64 -24.65 -2.62 -9.56
CA ASP A 64 -25.63 -2.53 -8.47
C ASP A 64 -26.18 -1.10 -8.27
N SER A 65 -26.03 -0.23 -9.27
CA SER A 65 -26.33 1.22 -9.19
C SER A 65 -25.48 1.99 -8.18
N SER A 66 -24.46 1.35 -7.60
CA SER A 66 -23.42 2.08 -6.87
C SER A 66 -22.48 2.75 -7.88
N LYS A 67 -21.69 3.70 -7.39
CA LYS A 67 -20.64 4.35 -8.18
C LYS A 67 -19.32 4.23 -7.44
N ARG A 68 -18.25 4.10 -8.21
CA ARG A 68 -16.89 4.16 -7.71
C ARG A 68 -16.28 5.51 -8.06
N LEU A 69 -15.88 6.23 -7.04
CA LEU A 69 -15.09 7.45 -7.14
C LEU A 69 -13.62 7.08 -7.03
N MET A 70 -12.76 7.66 -7.87
CA MET A 70 -11.33 7.41 -7.81
C MET A 70 -10.49 8.70 -7.82
N TRP A 71 -9.40 8.62 -7.07
CA TRP A 71 -8.35 9.63 -6.98
C TRP A 71 -7.01 8.99 -7.36
N PRO A 72 -6.77 8.76 -8.67
CA PRO A 72 -5.46 8.31 -9.13
C PRO A 72 -4.42 9.39 -8.85
N THR A 73 -3.16 9.06 -8.54
CA THR A 73 -2.08 10.06 -8.36
C THR A 73 -1.19 10.24 -9.60
N GLN A 74 -1.61 9.69 -10.74
CA GLN A 74 -0.94 9.77 -12.05
C GLN A 74 -0.56 11.19 -12.50
N PRO A 75 0.46 11.33 -13.38
CA PRO A 75 1.17 10.25 -14.11
C PRO A 75 2.24 9.52 -13.29
N MET A 76 2.93 10.19 -12.36
CA MET A 76 3.98 9.58 -11.52
C MET A 76 3.43 8.97 -10.23
N GLY A 77 2.19 8.48 -10.26
CA GLY A 77 1.45 8.08 -9.07
C GLY A 77 1.42 6.58 -8.86
N GLU A 78 1.79 6.14 -7.66
CA GLU A 78 1.77 4.71 -7.26
C GLU A 78 0.49 4.29 -6.54
N VAL A 79 -0.40 5.24 -6.28
CA VAL A 79 -1.59 5.04 -5.45
C VAL A 79 -2.81 5.57 -6.18
N THR A 80 -3.84 4.73 -6.23
CA THR A 80 -5.20 5.17 -6.56
C THR A 80 -6.10 4.82 -5.39
N THR A 81 -6.69 5.84 -4.76
CA THR A 81 -7.76 5.61 -3.78
C THR A 81 -9.07 5.47 -4.54
N ALA A 82 -9.86 4.45 -4.20
CA ALA A 82 -11.22 4.29 -4.68
C ALA A 82 -12.20 4.29 -3.50
N ALA A 83 -13.35 4.95 -3.68
CA ALA A 83 -14.47 4.90 -2.77
C ALA A 83 -15.71 4.37 -3.50
N ASP A 84 -16.30 3.30 -2.96
CA ASP A 84 -17.56 2.75 -3.44
C ASP A 84 -18.70 3.43 -2.70
N ILE A 85 -19.62 4.03 -3.45
CA ILE A 85 -20.73 4.82 -2.94
C ILE A 85 -22.04 4.19 -3.42
N ASP A 86 -22.92 3.85 -2.49
CA ASP A 86 -24.24 3.28 -2.81
C ASP A 86 -25.14 4.26 -3.57
N ALA A 87 -26.26 3.76 -4.08
CA ALA A 87 -27.25 4.57 -4.79
C ALA A 87 -27.88 5.71 -3.93
N LYS A 88 -27.71 5.68 -2.61
CA LYS A 88 -28.18 6.70 -1.66
C LYS A 88 -27.10 7.73 -1.30
N GLY A 89 -25.91 7.66 -1.92
CA GLY A 89 -24.80 8.56 -1.65
C GLY A 89 -24.06 8.24 -0.35
N LYS A 90 -24.08 6.98 0.10
CA LYS A 90 -23.39 6.50 1.30
C LYS A 90 -22.17 5.66 0.94
N VAL A 91 -21.09 5.85 1.70
CA VAL A 91 -19.86 5.09 1.58
C VAL A 91 -20.12 3.62 1.91
N ILE A 92 -19.72 2.73 1.01
CA ILE A 92 -19.67 1.29 1.21
C ILE A 92 -18.26 0.91 1.65
N SER A 93 -17.25 1.35 0.90
CA SER A 93 -15.84 1.08 1.22
C SER A 93 -14.93 2.17 0.64
N VAL A 94 -13.77 2.37 1.26
CA VAL A 94 -12.69 3.23 0.74
C VAL A 94 -11.37 2.46 0.85
N ARG A 95 -10.62 2.35 -0.25
CA ARG A 95 -9.42 1.50 -0.33
C ARG A 95 -8.43 1.97 -1.39
N GLN A 96 -7.18 1.57 -1.25
CA GLN A 96 -6.16 1.70 -2.29
C GLN A 96 -6.29 0.54 -3.28
N VAL A 97 -6.35 0.83 -4.59
CA VAL A 97 -6.60 -0.20 -5.62
C VAL A 97 -5.36 -0.65 -6.38
N LEU A 98 -4.26 0.11 -6.34
CA LEU A 98 -3.01 -0.24 -7.03
C LEU A 98 -2.10 -1.08 -6.12
N GLN A 99 -2.51 -2.30 -5.78
CA GLN A 99 -1.76 -3.18 -4.88
C GLN A 99 -1.95 -4.66 -5.25
N PRO A 100 -1.04 -5.56 -4.85
CA PRO A 100 -1.09 -6.96 -5.28
C PRO A 100 -2.40 -7.68 -4.92
N SER A 101 -2.93 -7.46 -3.72
CA SER A 101 -4.20 -8.05 -3.27
C SER A 101 -5.41 -7.61 -4.11
N GLU A 102 -5.25 -6.54 -4.87
CA GLU A 102 -6.26 -5.96 -5.74
C GLU A 102 -6.07 -6.44 -7.18
N PHE A 103 -4.83 -6.35 -7.68
CA PHE A 103 -4.45 -6.79 -9.02
C PHE A 103 -4.68 -8.29 -9.25
N TYR A 104 -4.38 -9.14 -8.27
CA TYR A 104 -4.55 -10.59 -8.40
C TYR A 104 -6.00 -11.07 -8.37
N ARG A 105 -6.96 -10.16 -8.18
CA ARG A 105 -8.38 -10.46 -8.38
C ARG A 105 -8.78 -10.47 -9.86
N ALA A 106 -7.93 -9.94 -10.74
CA ALA A 106 -8.19 -9.93 -12.16
C ALA A 106 -8.24 -11.35 -12.71
N GLU A 107 -9.24 -11.63 -13.55
CA GLU A 107 -9.46 -12.98 -14.12
C GLU A 107 -9.18 -12.98 -15.62
N PRO A 108 -8.01 -13.48 -16.06
CA PRO A 108 -7.73 -13.69 -17.48
C PRO A 108 -8.77 -14.58 -18.14
N GLY A 109 -9.16 -14.22 -19.37
CA GLY A 109 -10.19 -14.88 -20.15
C GLY A 109 -11.62 -14.45 -19.82
N LYS A 110 -11.83 -13.67 -18.76
CA LYS A 110 -13.16 -13.16 -18.36
C LYS A 110 -13.22 -11.65 -18.28
N TRP A 111 -12.24 -11.03 -17.60
CA TRP A 111 -12.21 -9.58 -17.46
C TRP A 111 -11.91 -8.92 -18.80
N THR A 112 -12.51 -7.77 -18.99
CA THR A 112 -12.33 -6.90 -20.15
C THR A 112 -11.55 -5.65 -19.76
N LYS A 113 -11.18 -4.84 -20.76
CA LYS A 113 -10.65 -3.49 -20.54
C LYS A 113 -11.54 -2.66 -19.63
N GLN A 114 -12.86 -2.76 -19.77
CA GLN A 114 -13.80 -2.04 -18.92
C GLN A 114 -13.71 -2.49 -17.46
N ASP A 115 -13.57 -3.79 -17.20
CA ASP A 115 -13.43 -4.30 -15.83
C ASP A 115 -12.14 -3.80 -15.18
N VAL A 116 -11.05 -3.72 -15.94
CA VAL A 116 -9.77 -3.16 -15.45
C VAL A 116 -9.92 -1.66 -15.16
N LEU A 117 -10.56 -0.86 -16.01
CA LEU A 117 -10.84 0.56 -15.74
C LEU A 117 -11.69 0.76 -14.49
N VAL A 118 -12.76 -0.01 -14.34
CA VAL A 118 -13.66 0.11 -13.19
C VAL A 118 -12.99 -0.33 -11.87
N ASN A 119 -11.96 -1.18 -11.94
CA ASN A 119 -11.23 -1.61 -10.75
C ASN A 119 -10.03 -0.74 -10.39
N PHE A 120 -9.28 -0.26 -11.38
CA PHE A 120 -7.98 0.40 -11.16
C PHE A 120 -7.89 1.82 -11.70
N GLY A 121 -8.89 2.28 -12.47
CA GLY A 121 -8.87 3.55 -13.18
C GLY A 121 -8.11 3.47 -14.50
N ARG A 122 -7.90 4.62 -15.13
CA ARG A 122 -7.10 4.71 -16.36
C ARG A 122 -5.65 4.25 -16.10
N PRO A 123 -5.02 3.57 -17.06
CA PRO A 123 -3.61 3.21 -16.94
C PRO A 123 -2.70 4.43 -17.07
N GLU A 124 -1.49 4.33 -16.54
CA GLU A 124 -0.46 5.36 -16.71
C GLU A 124 0.06 5.35 -18.14
N GLU A 125 0.32 4.15 -18.66
CA GLU A 125 0.86 3.93 -19.99
C GLU A 125 0.02 2.88 -20.73
N THR A 126 -0.15 3.09 -22.03
CA THR A 126 -0.75 2.13 -22.95
C THR A 126 0.18 1.88 -24.12
N ALA A 127 0.47 0.62 -24.39
CA ALA A 127 1.29 0.19 -25.52
C ALA A 127 0.58 -0.92 -26.31
N TYR A 128 0.92 -1.09 -27.58
CA TYR A 128 0.46 -2.23 -28.38
C TYR A 128 1.65 -2.98 -28.95
N PHE A 129 1.67 -4.30 -28.78
CA PHE A 129 2.73 -5.20 -29.25
C PHE A 129 2.22 -6.00 -30.46
N PRO A 130 2.57 -5.62 -31.71
CA PRO A 130 1.99 -6.20 -32.91
C PRO A 130 2.29 -7.69 -33.09
N LEU A 131 3.48 -8.13 -32.70
CA LEU A 131 3.90 -9.54 -32.83
C LEU A 131 3.07 -10.46 -31.92
N MET A 132 2.69 -9.97 -30.74
CA MET A 132 1.85 -10.70 -29.79
C MET A 132 0.35 -10.47 -30.03
N LYS A 133 0.00 -9.43 -30.80
CA LYS A 133 -1.37 -8.89 -30.91
C LYS A 133 -1.97 -8.62 -29.53
N ARG A 134 -1.24 -7.83 -28.75
CA ARG A 134 -1.64 -7.47 -27.38
C ARG A 134 -1.57 -5.97 -27.16
N GLU A 135 -2.65 -5.42 -26.65
CA GLU A 135 -2.65 -4.11 -26.01
C GLU A 135 -2.23 -4.29 -24.55
N VAL A 136 -1.37 -3.43 -24.04
CA VAL A 136 -0.81 -3.50 -22.70
C VAL A 136 -1.10 -2.22 -21.97
N TRP A 137 -1.71 -2.35 -20.81
CA TRP A 137 -1.95 -1.25 -19.88
C TRP A 137 -1.07 -1.42 -18.66
N SER A 138 -0.31 -0.38 -18.34
CA SER A 138 0.67 -0.39 -17.24
C SER A 138 0.20 0.52 -16.11
N TYR A 139 0.37 0.02 -14.89
CA TYR A 139 0.09 0.75 -13.65
C TYR A 139 1.32 0.69 -12.76
N ARG A 140 1.84 1.84 -12.37
CA ARG A 140 2.90 1.93 -11.36
C ARG A 140 2.32 1.78 -9.97
N TYR A 141 3.03 1.05 -9.12
CA TYR A 141 2.67 0.86 -7.74
C TYR A 141 3.90 0.58 -6.87
N LEU A 142 3.72 0.79 -5.57
CA LEU A 142 4.71 0.49 -4.55
C LEU A 142 4.31 -0.77 -3.78
N GLU A 143 5.06 -1.86 -3.94
CA GLU A 143 4.85 -3.12 -3.23
C GLU A 143 5.56 -3.09 -1.88
N ASP A 144 4.82 -3.39 -0.81
CA ASP A 144 5.30 -3.43 0.58
C ASP A 144 6.03 -2.16 1.06
N ASN A 145 5.70 -0.99 0.48
CA ASN A 145 6.37 0.29 0.72
C ASN A 145 7.88 0.31 0.39
N VAL A 146 8.37 -0.63 -0.42
CA VAL A 146 9.80 -0.78 -0.71
C VAL A 146 10.08 -0.92 -2.21
N TRP A 147 9.25 -1.64 -2.95
CA TRP A 147 9.55 -2.01 -4.33
C TRP A 147 8.70 -1.23 -5.33
N TYR A 148 9.35 -0.35 -6.10
CA TYR A 148 8.72 0.34 -7.21
C TYR A 148 8.58 -0.62 -8.40
N LEU A 149 7.34 -0.94 -8.75
CA LEU A 149 7.01 -1.93 -9.77
C LEU A 149 5.97 -1.39 -10.74
N LEU A 150 5.93 -1.97 -11.93
CA LEU A 150 4.84 -1.84 -12.88
C LEU A 150 4.02 -3.13 -12.88
N PHE A 151 2.70 -3.00 -12.91
CA PHE A 151 1.77 -4.08 -13.16
C PHE A 151 1.12 -3.89 -14.53
N HIS A 152 1.23 -4.91 -15.36
CA HIS A 152 0.80 -4.89 -16.76
C HIS A 152 -0.40 -5.81 -16.97
N PHE A 153 -1.42 -5.29 -17.65
CA PHE A 153 -2.57 -6.05 -18.14
C PHE A 153 -2.47 -6.18 -19.66
N TYR A 154 -2.45 -7.41 -20.17
CA TYR A 154 -2.36 -7.70 -21.60
C TYR A 154 -3.74 -8.09 -22.13
N PHE A 155 -4.30 -7.29 -23.04
CA PHE A 155 -5.57 -7.53 -23.69
C PHE A 155 -5.36 -8.04 -25.11
N ASP A 156 -6.28 -8.88 -25.59
CA ASP A 156 -6.37 -9.16 -27.03
C ASP A 156 -7.10 -8.04 -27.79
N ASP A 157 -7.21 -8.20 -29.11
CA ASP A 157 -7.89 -7.24 -29.99
C ASP A 157 -9.40 -7.10 -29.69
N ALA A 158 -10.01 -8.07 -29.00
CA ALA A 158 -11.39 -7.99 -28.53
C ALA A 158 -11.51 -7.25 -27.18
N GLY A 159 -10.39 -6.83 -26.58
CA GLY A 159 -10.35 -6.16 -25.28
C GLY A 159 -10.52 -7.10 -24.08
N VAL A 160 -10.30 -8.41 -24.27
CA VAL A 160 -10.36 -9.40 -23.19
C VAL A 160 -8.97 -9.57 -22.59
N LEU A 161 -8.87 -9.53 -21.26
CA LEU A 161 -7.64 -9.75 -20.52
C LEU A 161 -7.12 -11.17 -20.79
N ARG A 162 -5.87 -11.30 -21.23
CA ARG A 162 -5.23 -12.58 -21.55
C ARG A 162 -4.14 -12.96 -20.56
N SER A 163 -3.42 -11.98 -20.03
CA SER A 163 -2.37 -12.24 -19.04
C SER A 163 -2.07 -10.98 -18.23
N THR A 164 -1.43 -11.18 -17.08
CA THR A 164 -0.87 -10.11 -16.26
C THR A 164 0.61 -10.35 -16.05
N GLN A 165 1.38 -9.28 -15.87
CA GLN A 165 2.82 -9.37 -15.57
C GLN A 165 3.22 -8.27 -14.60
N LYS A 166 4.19 -8.53 -13.73
CA LYS A 166 4.89 -7.49 -13.00
C LYS A 166 6.30 -7.31 -13.53
N SER A 167 6.78 -6.08 -13.58
CA SER A 167 8.18 -5.75 -13.87
C SER A 167 8.70 -4.74 -12.85
N PRO A 168 10.01 -4.61 -12.65
CA PRO A 168 10.54 -3.45 -11.96
C PRO A 168 10.24 -2.18 -12.77
N ASP A 169 10.21 -1.06 -12.06
CA ASP A 169 9.93 0.25 -12.63
C ASP A 169 11.22 0.91 -13.12
N PRO A 170 11.38 1.14 -14.44
CA PRO A 170 12.59 1.73 -15.02
C PRO A 170 12.95 3.12 -14.47
N LEU A 171 11.99 3.90 -13.96
CA LEU A 171 12.30 5.20 -13.36
C LEU A 171 13.08 5.06 -12.03
N HIS A 172 12.95 3.91 -11.37
CA HIS A 172 13.56 3.64 -10.07
C HIS A 172 14.74 2.64 -10.15
N GLU A 173 15.01 2.06 -11.32
CA GLU A 173 16.15 1.14 -11.55
C GLU A 173 17.53 1.83 -11.56
N HIS A 174 17.60 3.17 -11.53
CA HIS A 174 18.85 3.91 -11.79
C HIS A 174 19.87 4.01 -10.62
N ASN A 175 19.76 3.21 -9.55
CA ASN A 175 20.58 3.43 -8.34
C ASN A 175 21.45 2.25 -7.84
N ASP A 176 21.50 1.13 -8.57
CA ASP A 176 22.32 -0.03 -8.15
C ASP A 176 23.60 -0.25 -8.98
N ASN A 177 23.78 0.45 -10.10
CA ASN A 177 25.01 0.37 -10.92
C ASN A 177 26.15 1.31 -10.47
N ASP A 178 25.90 2.19 -9.49
CA ASP A 178 26.90 3.14 -8.96
C ASP A 178 27.46 2.74 -7.58
N ARG A 179 27.24 1.50 -7.13
CA ARG A 179 27.91 0.97 -5.93
C ARG A 179 29.25 0.33 -6.33
N PRO A 180 30.41 0.98 -6.10
CA PRO A 180 31.66 0.26 -6.13
C PRO A 180 31.63 -0.79 -5.01
N PHE A 181 32.02 -2.02 -5.36
CA PHE A 181 32.12 -3.19 -4.48
C PHE A 181 32.76 -2.88 -3.12
#